data_AF-A0A4Z2H9P8-F1
#
_entry.id   AF-A0A4Z2H9P8-F1
#
_cell.length_a   1.000
_cell.length_b   1.000
_cell.length_c   1.000
_cell.angle_alpha   90.00
_cell.angle_beta   90.00
_cell.angle_gamma   90.00
#
_symmetry.space_group_name_H-M   'P 1'
#
loop_
_entity.id
_entity.type
_entity.pdbx_description
1 polymer ?
#
loop_
_entity_poly.entity_id
_entity_poly.type
_entity_poly.pdbx_seq_one_letter_code
_entity_poly.pdbx_strand_id
1 'polypeptide(L)'
;MVCLTTRTLITRGESVATPLSVDQGLDVRDAFVKVPILDPKKLKTLTSNDRNQSQKRHGIYGRMFILIVDKINAAIYRPPSCESSVMRRSIGLLDIFGFENFIINSFEQLCINFANENLQQFFVRHVFKLEQEEYNLEDISWLHIEFTDNQDALDMIANKPMNIISLIDEESKFPKGTDATMLYKLNSQHKLNYNYIPPKNIYATQFGIQHFAGVVHYETRGFLEKNRDSLHTDIIQLVHSSKNKFIKQIFQADVAMGAETRKRSPTLSSQFKRSLEMLMRTLSVCQPFFIRCIKPNELKKPLLFDRELCIRQLRYSGMMETIRIRRAGYPIRYTFGEFVDRYRVLMPGVKPAHKQEDLRGTCQKIVLARLGKHDDWQIGKTKIFLKDHHDMQLEIERDTGITDKVILIQKAVRGLIDR
;
A
#
# COMPACT_ATOMS: atom_id res chain seq x y z
N MET A 1 6.14 -11.77 -38.86
CA MET A 1 5.61 -13.14 -38.64
C MET A 1 6.69 -14.09 -38.12
N VAL A 2 7.89 -14.11 -38.71
CA VAL A 2 9.00 -15.02 -38.32
C VAL A 2 9.40 -14.92 -36.83
N CYS A 3 9.32 -13.75 -36.21
CA CYS A 3 9.64 -13.53 -34.79
C CYS A 3 8.67 -14.16 -33.78
N LEU A 4 7.49 -14.62 -34.23
CA LEU A 4 6.51 -15.33 -33.38
C LEU A 4 6.65 -16.85 -33.47
N THR A 5 7.37 -17.33 -34.48
CA THR A 5 7.50 -18.75 -34.81
C THR A 5 8.94 -19.24 -34.72
N THR A 6 9.91 -18.33 -34.62
CA THR A 6 11.33 -18.63 -34.51
C THR A 6 11.99 -17.66 -33.55
N ARG A 7 13.03 -18.14 -32.88
CA ARG A 7 13.88 -17.38 -31.96
C ARG A 7 15.30 -17.37 -32.49
N THR A 8 15.84 -16.17 -32.63
CA THR A 8 17.23 -15.95 -33.01
C THR A 8 18.12 -15.95 -31.77
N LEU A 9 19.17 -16.77 -31.78
CA LEU A 9 20.22 -16.82 -30.77
C LEU A 9 21.53 -16.40 -31.41
N ILE A 10 22.18 -15.39 -30.83
CA ILE A 10 23.49 -14.94 -31.29
C ILE A 10 24.54 -15.51 -30.33
N THR A 11 25.40 -16.38 -30.85
CA THR A 11 26.48 -17.01 -30.09
C THR A 11 27.78 -16.81 -30.86
N ARG A 12 28.77 -16.14 -30.24
CA ARG A 12 30.09 -15.88 -30.84
C ARG A 12 30.05 -15.22 -32.25
N GLY A 13 29.05 -14.37 -32.51
CA GLY A 13 28.91 -13.65 -33.78
C GLY A 13 28.08 -14.38 -34.83
N GLU A 14 27.72 -15.64 -34.62
CA GLU A 14 26.83 -16.39 -35.50
C GLU A 14 25.39 -16.34 -34.99
N SER A 15 24.46 -16.12 -35.92
CA SER A 15 23.02 -16.02 -35.66
C SER A 15 22.33 -17.33 -36.03
N VAL A 16 21.82 -18.05 -35.05
CA VAL A 16 21.09 -19.31 -35.24
C VAL A 16 19.61 -19.09 -34.94
N ALA A 17 18.73 -19.37 -35.90
CA ALA A 17 17.28 -19.32 -35.72
C ALA A 17 16.74 -20.70 -35.37
N THR A 18 16.11 -20.83 -34.20
CA THR A 18 15.46 -22.07 -33.77
C THR A 18 13.94 -21.92 -33.79
N PRO A 19 13.17 -22.89 -34.31
CA PRO A 19 11.70 -22.84 -34.28
C PRO A 19 11.16 -22.88 -32.85
N LEU A 20 10.09 -22.14 -32.60
CA LEU A 20 9.34 -22.14 -31.34
C LEU A 20 8.21 -23.17 -31.42
N SER A 21 7.88 -23.79 -30.28
CA SER A 21 6.63 -24.56 -30.18
C SER A 21 5.41 -23.62 -30.27
N VAL A 22 4.23 -24.20 -30.50
CA VAL A 22 2.97 -23.42 -30.53
C VAL A 22 2.77 -22.64 -29.23
N ASP A 23 2.96 -23.29 -28.09
CA ASP A 23 2.83 -22.66 -26.77
C ASP A 23 3.81 -21.49 -26.61
N GLN A 24 5.09 -21.70 -26.94
CA GLN A 24 6.11 -20.65 -26.88
C GLN A 24 5.81 -19.48 -27.82
N GLY A 25 5.22 -19.73 -28.99
CA GLY A 25 4.80 -18.69 -29.92
C GLY A 25 3.64 -17.85 -29.37
N LEU A 26 2.69 -18.48 -28.66
CA LEU A 26 1.60 -17.79 -27.96
C LEU A 26 2.14 -16.94 -26.80
N ASP A 27 3.08 -17.47 -26.02
CA ASP A 27 3.70 -16.73 -24.91
C ASP A 27 4.45 -15.48 -25.39
N VAL A 28 5.18 -15.61 -26.50
CA VAL A 28 5.89 -14.49 -27.14
C VAL A 28 4.92 -13.42 -27.65
N ARG A 29 3.79 -13.83 -28.25
CA ARG A 29 2.72 -12.91 -28.67
C ARG A 29 2.12 -12.18 -27.46
N ASP A 30 1.81 -12.91 -26.40
CA ASP A 30 1.12 -12.37 -25.24
C ASP A 30 2.03 -11.45 -24.43
N ALA A 31 3.32 -11.77 -24.31
CA ALA A 31 4.34 -10.89 -23.75
C ALA A 31 4.42 -9.54 -24.50
N PHE A 32 4.27 -9.55 -25.83
CA PHE A 32 4.30 -8.32 -26.64
C PHE A 32 3.10 -7.40 -26.40
N VAL A 33 1.93 -7.97 -26.10
CA VAL A 33 0.67 -7.21 -25.90
C VAL A 33 0.39 -6.96 -24.42
N LYS A 34 1.12 -7.62 -23.51
CA LYS A 34 0.84 -7.72 -22.06
C LYS A 34 0.46 -6.39 -21.39
N VAL A 35 -0.67 -6.43 -20.69
CA VAL A 35 -1.12 -5.39 -19.76
C VAL A 35 -0.26 -5.47 -18.50
N PRO A 36 0.33 -4.35 -18.01
CA PRO A 36 1.12 -4.37 -16.79
C PRO A 36 0.25 -4.78 -15.60
N ILE A 37 0.79 -5.63 -14.72
CA ILE A 37 0.33 -5.64 -13.33
C ILE A 37 0.58 -4.22 -12.83
N LEU A 38 -0.49 -3.52 -12.47
CA LEU A 38 -0.40 -2.13 -12.06
C LEU A 38 0.56 -2.04 -10.87
N ASP A 39 1.62 -1.26 -11.05
CA ASP A 39 2.57 -0.96 -10.00
C ASP A 39 1.98 0.19 -9.16
N PRO A 40 1.74 -0.01 -7.85
CA PRO A 40 1.05 0.96 -7.01
C PRO A 40 1.80 2.29 -6.85
N LYS A 41 3.04 2.41 -7.39
CA LYS A 41 3.84 3.64 -7.35
C LYS A 41 4.14 4.32 -8.69
N LYS A 42 3.51 3.91 -9.80
CA LYS A 42 3.74 4.57 -11.10
C LYS A 42 3.26 6.03 -11.18
N LEU A 43 2.63 6.58 -10.14
CA LEU A 43 2.33 8.01 -10.03
C LEU A 43 3.29 8.71 -9.04
N LYS A 44 4.18 9.55 -9.60
CA LYS A 44 4.81 10.76 -9.03
C LYS A 44 6.22 10.75 -8.41
N THR A 45 6.93 9.64 -8.17
CA THR A 45 8.32 9.76 -7.67
C THR A 45 9.21 8.59 -8.05
N LEU A 46 9.64 8.55 -9.31
CA LEU A 46 10.82 7.78 -9.71
C LEU A 46 11.88 8.79 -10.15
N THR A 47 13.11 8.65 -9.68
CA THR A 47 14.27 9.32 -10.27
C THR A 47 14.40 8.87 -11.73
N SER A 48 15.00 9.69 -12.59
CA SER A 48 15.16 9.43 -14.03
C SER A 48 15.77 8.05 -14.34
N ASN A 49 16.63 7.52 -13.46
CA ASN A 49 17.27 6.21 -13.62
C ASN A 49 16.32 5.02 -13.38
N ASP A 50 15.38 5.12 -12.45
CA ASP A 50 14.44 4.01 -12.14
C ASP A 50 13.28 3.92 -13.15
N ARG A 51 12.88 5.06 -13.74
CA ARG A 51 11.89 5.10 -14.85
C ARG A 51 12.36 4.29 -16.04
N ASN A 52 13.64 4.47 -16.39
CA ASN A 52 14.25 3.75 -17.49
C ASN A 52 14.28 2.24 -17.23
N GLN A 53 14.41 1.77 -15.99
CA GLN A 53 14.54 0.33 -15.71
C GLN A 53 13.20 -0.43 -15.74
N SER A 54 12.13 0.16 -15.22
CA SER A 54 10.78 -0.42 -15.26
C SER A 54 10.16 -0.41 -16.66
N GLN A 55 10.45 0.60 -17.48
CA GLN A 55 9.86 0.73 -18.83
C GLN A 55 10.36 -0.33 -19.83
N LYS A 56 11.54 -0.91 -19.60
CA LYS A 56 12.29 -1.79 -20.53
C LYS A 56 11.65 -3.15 -20.85
N ARG A 57 10.66 -3.60 -20.07
CA ARG A 57 10.15 -4.99 -20.16
C ARG A 57 8.67 -5.12 -20.49
N HIS A 58 7.94 -4.00 -20.43
CA HIS A 58 6.54 -3.99 -20.76
C HIS A 58 6.35 -4.13 -22.28
N GLY A 59 5.37 -4.94 -22.67
CA GLY A 59 4.82 -4.95 -24.03
C GLY A 59 4.28 -3.57 -24.43
N ILE A 60 3.70 -3.47 -25.63
CA ILE A 60 3.18 -2.21 -26.17
C ILE A 60 2.25 -1.53 -25.17
N TYR A 61 1.34 -2.28 -24.56
CA TYR A 61 0.32 -1.73 -23.67
C TYR A 61 0.93 -1.10 -22.41
N GLY A 62 1.85 -1.79 -21.72
CA GLY A 62 2.43 -1.25 -20.50
C GLY A 62 3.30 -0.01 -20.72
N ARG A 63 3.92 0.12 -21.88
CA ARG A 63 4.66 1.35 -22.24
C ARG A 63 3.73 2.49 -22.65
N MET A 64 2.65 2.18 -23.36
CA MET A 64 1.60 3.15 -23.68
C MET A 64 0.97 3.71 -22.40
N PHE A 65 0.71 2.85 -21.41
CA PHE A 65 0.22 3.26 -20.10
C PHE A 65 1.16 4.28 -19.42
N ILE A 66 2.47 4.00 -19.40
CA ILE A 66 3.47 4.93 -18.83
C ILE A 66 3.43 6.28 -19.56
N LEU A 67 3.38 6.26 -20.90
CA LEU A 67 3.31 7.49 -21.70
C LEU A 67 2.05 8.32 -21.42
N ILE A 68 0.91 7.66 -21.21
CA ILE A 68 -0.34 8.32 -20.82
C ILE A 68 -0.16 9.00 -19.44
N VAL A 69 0.38 8.27 -18.47
CA VAL A 69 0.65 8.79 -17.13
C VAL A 69 1.61 9.98 -17.17
N ASP A 70 2.68 9.91 -17.96
CA ASP A 70 3.64 11.01 -18.12
C ASP A 70 3.00 12.25 -18.74
N LYS A 71 2.15 12.08 -19.74
CA LYS A 71 1.39 13.20 -20.34
C LYS A 71 0.44 13.85 -19.33
N ILE A 72 -0.28 13.05 -18.53
CA ILE A 72 -1.14 13.57 -17.47
C ILE A 72 -0.30 14.34 -16.44
N ASN A 73 0.83 13.77 -16.01
CA ASN A 73 1.73 14.41 -15.04
C ASN A 73 2.29 15.74 -15.56
N ALA A 74 2.68 15.82 -16.84
CA ALA A 74 3.17 17.04 -17.46
C ALA A 74 2.10 18.14 -17.53
N ALA A 75 0.82 17.77 -17.66
CA ALA A 75 -0.28 18.73 -17.68
C ALA A 75 -0.62 19.28 -16.29
N ILE A 76 -0.49 18.48 -15.23
CA ILE A 76 -0.90 18.86 -13.85
C ILE A 76 0.26 19.38 -13.00
N TYR A 77 1.51 19.06 -13.33
CA TYR A 77 2.67 19.48 -12.55
C TYR A 77 3.13 20.88 -12.96
N ARG A 78 3.00 21.84 -12.03
CA ARG A 78 3.61 23.16 -12.17
C ARG A 78 4.88 23.22 -11.33
N PRO A 79 6.07 23.35 -11.96
CA PRO A 79 7.30 23.51 -11.20
C PRO A 79 7.18 24.73 -10.29
N PRO A 80 7.66 24.66 -9.04
CA PRO A 80 7.73 25.84 -8.20
C PRO A 80 8.55 26.92 -8.92
N SER A 81 8.02 28.14 -8.96
CA SER A 81 8.78 29.31 -9.37
C SER A 81 10.02 29.41 -8.48
N CYS A 82 11.17 29.80 -9.04
CA CYS A 82 12.46 29.91 -8.35
C CYS A 82 12.48 30.85 -7.12
N GLU A 83 11.34 31.43 -6.76
CA GLU A 83 11.18 32.30 -5.62
C GLU A 83 10.23 31.65 -4.63
N SER A 84 10.81 31.27 -3.49
CA SER A 84 10.20 30.97 -2.19
C SER A 84 10.42 29.53 -1.70
N SER A 85 11.04 29.45 -0.52
CA SER A 85 11.20 28.27 0.33
C SER A 85 9.87 27.78 0.92
N VAL A 86 8.77 27.84 0.16
CA VAL A 86 7.44 27.46 0.65
C VAL A 86 7.38 25.93 0.66
N MET A 87 7.43 25.35 1.87
CA MET A 87 7.05 23.96 2.07
C MET A 87 5.61 23.75 1.58
N ARG A 88 5.45 23.05 0.45
CA ARG A 88 4.13 22.60 0.00
C ARG A 88 3.70 21.43 0.87
N ARG A 89 2.63 21.60 1.64
CA ARG A 89 1.89 20.46 2.22
C ARG A 89 1.25 19.68 1.07
N SER A 90 1.30 18.36 1.13
CA SER A 90 0.70 17.50 0.10
C SER A 90 -0.22 16.48 0.74
N ILE A 91 -1.31 16.17 0.06
CA ILE A 91 -2.23 15.09 0.42
C ILE A 91 -2.08 14.02 -0.66
N GLY A 92 -1.69 12.82 -0.24
CA GLY A 92 -1.60 11.64 -1.10
C GLY A 92 -2.86 10.79 -0.97
N LEU A 93 -3.44 10.41 -2.10
CA LEU A 93 -4.50 9.40 -2.15
C LEU A 93 -3.89 8.13 -2.75
N LEU A 94 -3.90 7.05 -1.98
CA LEU A 94 -3.44 5.73 -2.42
C LEU A 94 -4.67 4.85 -2.64
N ASP A 95 -4.93 4.53 -3.91
CA ASP A 95 -5.92 3.54 -4.32
C ASP A 95 -5.18 2.29 -4.80
N ILE A 96 -5.47 1.15 -4.19
CA ILE A 96 -4.81 -0.12 -4.45
C ILE A 96 -5.85 -1.23 -4.53
N PHE A 97 -5.55 -2.23 -5.35
CA PHE A 97 -6.32 -3.47 -5.45
C PHE A 97 -6.48 -4.12 -4.07
N GLY A 98 -7.69 -4.57 -3.80
CA GLY A 98 -7.99 -5.35 -2.59
C GLY A 98 -7.36 -6.74 -2.63
N PHE A 99 -7.47 -7.45 -1.52
CA PHE A 99 -7.05 -8.84 -1.40
C PHE A 99 -7.84 -9.73 -2.38
N GLU A 100 -7.14 -10.61 -3.11
CA GLU A 100 -7.73 -11.49 -4.11
C GLU A 100 -7.61 -12.96 -3.70
N ASN A 101 -8.71 -13.70 -3.81
CA ASN A 101 -8.71 -15.15 -3.66
C ASN A 101 -9.70 -15.76 -4.65
N PHE A 102 -9.17 -16.19 -5.80
CA PHE A 102 -9.92 -16.86 -6.86
C PHE A 102 -9.85 -18.38 -6.71
N ILE A 103 -10.60 -19.08 -7.57
CA ILE A 103 -10.53 -20.54 -7.69
C ILE A 103 -9.11 -20.98 -8.09
N ILE A 104 -8.45 -20.21 -8.96
CA ILE A 104 -7.07 -20.43 -9.40
C ILE A 104 -6.32 -19.11 -9.24
N ASN A 105 -5.43 -19.03 -8.26
CA ASN A 105 -4.58 -17.86 -8.04
C ASN A 105 -3.22 -18.12 -8.69
N SER A 106 -2.70 -17.15 -9.44
CA SER A 106 -1.38 -17.26 -10.07
C SER A 106 -0.38 -16.26 -9.47
N PHE A 107 0.75 -16.05 -10.15
CA PHE A 107 1.83 -15.19 -9.70
C PHE A 107 1.35 -13.74 -9.49
N GLU A 108 0.43 -13.27 -10.33
CA GLU A 108 -0.18 -11.94 -10.21
C GLU A 108 -0.89 -11.76 -8.87
N GLN A 109 -1.73 -12.73 -8.48
CA GLN A 109 -2.43 -12.73 -7.19
C GLN A 109 -1.44 -12.77 -6.02
N LEU A 110 -0.33 -13.53 -6.14
CA LEU A 110 0.71 -13.54 -5.10
C LEU A 110 1.31 -12.13 -4.90
N CYS A 111 1.60 -11.40 -5.98
CA CYS A 111 2.08 -10.02 -5.88
C CYS A 111 1.02 -9.08 -5.28
N ILE A 112 -0.23 -9.18 -5.70
CA ILE A 112 -1.35 -8.38 -5.17
C ILE A 112 -1.54 -8.63 -3.67
N ASN A 113 -1.58 -9.90 -3.25
CA ASN A 113 -1.75 -10.27 -1.86
C ASN A 113 -0.53 -9.91 -1.02
N PHE A 114 0.68 -10.00 -1.56
CA PHE A 114 1.89 -9.51 -0.90
C PHE A 114 1.85 -7.99 -0.64
N ALA A 115 1.35 -7.19 -1.60
CA ALA A 115 1.14 -5.76 -1.38
C ALA A 115 0.09 -5.48 -0.29
N ASN A 116 -1.02 -6.22 -0.32
CA ASN A 116 -2.05 -6.13 0.72
C ASN A 116 -1.51 -6.51 2.11
N GLU A 117 -0.66 -7.54 2.20
CA GLU A 117 0.00 -7.96 3.44
C GLU A 117 0.89 -6.84 4.01
N ASN A 118 1.64 -6.12 3.16
CA ASN A 118 2.48 -4.99 3.58
C ASN A 118 1.64 -3.80 4.08
N LEU A 119 0.56 -3.47 3.36
CA LEU A 119 -0.35 -2.40 3.78
C LEU A 119 -1.09 -2.76 5.06
N GLN A 120 -1.44 -4.03 5.23
CA GLN A 120 -2.00 -4.51 6.48
C GLN A 120 -1.00 -4.37 7.62
N GLN A 121 0.28 -4.71 7.42
CA GLN A 121 1.28 -4.55 8.48
C GLN A 121 1.54 -3.07 8.81
N PHE A 122 1.49 -2.20 7.81
CA PHE A 122 1.56 -0.75 8.03
C PHE A 122 0.36 -0.24 8.83
N PHE A 123 -0.84 -0.72 8.53
CA PHE A 123 -2.05 -0.42 9.29
C PHE A 123 -1.92 -0.91 10.73
N VAL A 124 -1.55 -2.19 10.94
CA VAL A 124 -1.35 -2.80 12.26
C VAL A 124 -0.33 -2.01 13.07
N ARG A 125 0.79 -1.60 12.45
CA ARG A 125 1.80 -0.79 13.11
C ARG A 125 1.28 0.60 13.53
N HIS A 126 0.59 1.31 12.65
CA HIS A 126 0.15 2.69 12.92
C HIS A 126 -1.06 2.76 13.83
N VAL A 127 -1.96 1.79 13.74
CA VAL A 127 -3.20 1.76 14.53
C VAL A 127 -2.97 1.06 15.87
N PHE A 128 -2.05 0.08 15.96
CA PHE A 128 -1.85 -0.67 17.19
C PHE A 128 -0.49 -0.38 17.82
N LYS A 129 0.62 -0.76 17.19
CA LYS A 129 1.95 -0.73 17.83
C LYS A 129 2.33 0.68 18.31
N LEU A 130 2.18 1.69 17.45
CA LEU A 130 2.46 3.09 17.81
C LEU A 130 1.48 3.64 18.86
N GLU A 131 0.25 3.13 18.92
CA GLU A 131 -0.73 3.55 19.93
C GLU A 131 -0.34 2.99 21.31
N GLN A 132 0.08 1.73 21.39
CA GLN A 132 0.57 1.11 22.61
C GLN A 132 1.87 1.76 23.12
N GLU A 133 2.81 2.06 22.21
CA GLU A 133 4.05 2.77 22.54
C GLU A 133 3.75 4.15 23.14
N GLU A 134 2.79 4.89 22.59
CA GLU A 134 2.36 6.17 23.15
C GLU A 134 1.78 6.03 24.57
N TYR A 135 0.86 5.09 24.78
CA TYR A 135 0.27 4.88 26.10
C TYR A 135 1.32 4.49 27.14
N ASN A 136 2.31 3.69 26.75
CA ASN A 136 3.43 3.32 27.63
C ASN A 136 4.33 4.53 27.93
N LEU A 137 4.62 5.39 26.94
CA LEU A 137 5.41 6.60 27.16
C LEU A 137 4.71 7.59 28.10
N GLU A 138 3.39 7.69 27.99
CA GLU A 138 2.54 8.61 28.75
C GLU A 138 2.05 8.05 30.10
N ASP A 139 2.48 6.84 30.48
CA ASP A 139 2.04 6.09 31.67
C ASP A 139 0.50 5.98 31.79
N ILE A 140 -0.17 5.74 30.67
CA ILE A 140 -1.62 5.52 30.63
C ILE A 140 -1.93 4.10 31.06
N SER A 141 -2.89 3.94 31.95
CA SER A 141 -3.39 2.62 32.36
C SER A 141 -4.30 2.07 31.26
N TRP A 142 -3.79 1.13 30.47
CA TRP A 142 -4.54 0.50 29.39
C TRP A 142 -4.37 -1.01 29.41
N LEU A 143 -5.41 -1.75 28.99
CA LEU A 143 -5.36 -3.20 28.90
C LEU A 143 -4.59 -3.60 27.65
N HIS A 144 -3.54 -4.42 27.79
CA HIS A 144 -2.85 -4.98 26.63
C HIS A 144 -3.85 -5.82 25.81
N ILE A 145 -4.06 -5.43 24.55
CA ILE A 145 -4.94 -6.15 23.63
C ILE A 145 -4.07 -6.91 22.65
N GLU A 146 -4.20 -8.23 22.69
CA GLU A 146 -3.60 -9.10 21.71
C GLU A 146 -4.19 -8.81 20.32
N PHE A 147 -3.33 -8.70 19.33
CA PHE A 147 -3.70 -8.55 17.93
C PHE A 147 -2.93 -9.57 17.08
N THR A 148 -3.50 -9.92 15.93
CA THR A 148 -2.84 -10.80 14.97
C THR A 148 -1.81 -10.00 14.18
N ASP A 149 -0.52 -10.21 14.49
CA ASP A 149 0.59 -9.67 13.72
C ASP A 149 0.83 -10.55 12.48
N ASN A 150 1.02 -9.92 11.33
CA ASN A 150 1.30 -10.60 10.07
C ASN A 150 2.77 -10.47 9.63
N GLN A 151 3.66 -10.05 10.53
CA GLN A 151 5.10 -9.95 10.26
C GLN A 151 5.71 -11.28 9.81
N ASP A 152 5.33 -12.40 10.42
CA ASP A 152 5.89 -13.72 10.07
C ASP A 152 5.52 -14.16 8.64
N ALA A 153 4.32 -13.82 8.19
CA ALA A 153 3.90 -14.04 6.80
C ALA A 153 4.73 -13.17 5.84
N LEU A 154 4.94 -11.89 6.14
CA LEU A 154 5.78 -10.99 5.33
C LEU A 154 7.24 -11.44 5.28
N ASP A 155 7.75 -11.93 6.39
CA ASP A 155 9.10 -12.45 6.51
C ASP A 155 9.31 -13.66 5.62
N MET A 156 8.36 -14.59 5.63
CA MET A 156 8.35 -15.76 4.76
C MET A 156 8.19 -15.38 3.28
N ILE A 157 7.36 -14.39 2.95
CA ILE A 157 7.09 -14.01 1.56
C ILE A 157 8.28 -13.25 0.96
N ALA A 158 8.83 -12.25 1.66
CA ALA A 158 9.80 -11.33 1.05
C ALA A 158 10.90 -10.75 1.95
N ASN A 159 10.79 -10.74 3.29
CA ASN A 159 11.76 -9.99 4.11
C ASN A 159 12.96 -10.81 4.56
N LYS A 160 12.78 -12.05 5.03
CA LYS A 160 13.88 -12.89 5.54
C LYS A 160 14.66 -13.54 4.39
N PRO A 161 15.93 -13.92 4.58
CA PRO A 161 16.66 -14.71 3.59
C PRO A 161 15.93 -16.01 3.23
N MET A 162 16.10 -16.51 2.01
CA MET A 162 15.41 -17.70 1.51
C MET A 162 13.88 -17.59 1.62
N ASN A 163 13.34 -16.39 1.40
CA ASN A 163 11.90 -16.16 1.29
C ASN A 163 11.34 -16.62 -0.06
N ILE A 164 10.02 -16.73 -0.16
CA ILE A 164 9.30 -17.18 -1.36
C ILE A 164 9.73 -16.39 -2.60
N ILE A 165 9.73 -15.05 -2.54
CA ILE A 165 10.09 -14.21 -3.69
C ILE A 165 11.54 -14.44 -4.13
N SER A 166 12.47 -14.60 -3.19
CA SER A 166 13.88 -14.84 -3.47
C SER A 166 14.13 -16.21 -4.11
N LEU A 167 13.40 -17.24 -3.68
CA LEU A 167 13.47 -18.58 -4.27
C LEU A 167 12.89 -18.60 -5.68
N ILE A 168 11.77 -17.90 -5.92
CA ILE A 168 11.21 -17.71 -7.26
C ILE A 168 12.23 -17.00 -8.16
N ASP A 169 12.92 -15.97 -7.66
CA ASP A 169 13.92 -15.22 -8.41
C ASP A 169 15.17 -16.02 -8.77
N GLU A 170 15.66 -16.81 -7.83
CA GLU A 170 16.79 -17.70 -8.06
C GLU A 170 16.45 -18.72 -9.15
N GLU A 171 15.30 -19.39 -9.03
CA GLU A 171 14.88 -20.42 -9.98
C GLU A 171 14.52 -19.81 -11.35
N SER A 172 14.02 -18.58 -11.38
CA SER A 172 13.75 -17.85 -12.63
C SER A 172 15.03 -17.56 -13.42
N LYS A 173 16.16 -17.35 -12.73
CA LYS A 173 17.48 -17.11 -13.34
C LYS A 173 18.21 -18.40 -13.68
N PHE A 174 17.80 -19.52 -13.09
CA PHE A 174 18.42 -20.82 -13.33
C PHE A 174 18.06 -21.36 -14.72
N PRO A 175 19.03 -21.68 -15.60
CA PRO A 175 18.75 -22.07 -17.00
C PRO A 175 17.88 -23.31 -17.17
N LYS A 176 17.93 -24.24 -16.20
CA LYS A 176 17.11 -25.47 -16.17
C LYS A 176 15.98 -25.40 -15.13
N GLY A 177 15.67 -24.20 -14.63
CA GLY A 177 14.64 -24.01 -13.61
C GLY A 177 13.24 -24.19 -14.17
N THR A 178 12.43 -25.00 -13.48
CA THR A 178 11.04 -25.34 -13.82
C THR A 178 10.11 -25.01 -12.66
N ASP A 179 8.82 -24.84 -12.92
CA ASP A 179 7.86 -24.57 -11.84
C ASP A 179 7.79 -25.73 -10.80
N ALA A 180 8.09 -26.96 -11.23
CA ALA A 180 8.17 -28.12 -10.34
C ALA A 180 9.40 -28.07 -9.41
N THR A 181 10.58 -27.73 -9.96
CA THR A 181 11.80 -27.57 -9.15
C THR A 181 11.72 -26.36 -8.21
N MET A 182 11.08 -25.28 -8.65
CA MET A 182 10.72 -24.14 -7.80
C MET A 182 9.85 -24.60 -6.61
N LEU A 183 8.77 -25.33 -6.87
CA LEU A 183 7.85 -25.80 -5.84
C LEU A 183 8.55 -26.74 -4.84
N TYR A 184 9.41 -27.62 -5.32
CA TYR A 184 10.22 -28.48 -4.47
C TYR A 184 11.11 -27.68 -3.51
N LYS A 185 11.80 -26.64 -4.00
CA LYS A 185 12.63 -25.75 -3.17
C LYS A 185 11.79 -25.00 -2.12
N LEU A 186 10.65 -24.43 -2.52
CA LEU A 186 9.71 -23.75 -1.61
C LEU A 186 9.27 -24.69 -0.48
N ASN A 187 8.86 -25.91 -0.83
CA ASN A 187 8.42 -26.89 0.15
C ASN A 187 9.55 -27.33 1.10
N SER A 188 10.75 -27.61 0.57
CA SER A 188 11.90 -27.98 1.40
C SER A 188 12.26 -26.91 2.43
N GLN A 189 12.17 -25.63 2.04
CA GLN A 189 12.54 -24.50 2.89
C GLN A 189 11.46 -24.14 3.91
N HIS A 190 10.18 -24.17 3.51
CA HIS A 190 9.09 -23.57 4.30
C HIS A 190 8.12 -24.58 4.91
N LYS A 191 8.26 -25.90 4.71
CA LYS A 191 7.32 -26.92 5.24
C LYS A 191 7.05 -26.85 6.76
N LEU A 192 7.98 -26.30 7.54
CA LEU A 192 7.84 -26.17 9.00
C LEU A 192 7.26 -24.81 9.43
N ASN A 193 7.11 -23.86 8.51
CA ASN A 193 6.55 -22.54 8.81
C ASN A 193 5.03 -22.64 8.90
N TYR A 194 4.44 -22.14 9.99
CA TYR A 194 3.00 -22.12 10.21
C TYR A 194 2.22 -21.44 9.07
N ASN A 195 2.78 -20.38 8.48
CA ASN A 195 2.13 -19.65 7.40
C ASN A 195 2.21 -20.33 6.03
N TYR A 196 3.01 -21.40 5.88
CA TYR A 196 3.16 -22.13 4.63
C TYR A 196 2.35 -23.42 4.65
N ILE A 197 1.56 -23.65 3.60
CA ILE A 197 0.79 -24.88 3.45
C ILE A 197 1.41 -25.68 2.29
N PRO A 198 1.99 -26.85 2.58
CA PRO A 198 2.62 -27.67 1.54
C PRO A 198 1.58 -28.26 0.58
N PRO A 199 2.00 -28.67 -0.63
CA PRO A 199 1.12 -29.33 -1.58
C PRO A 199 0.48 -30.59 -0.98
N LYS A 200 -0.79 -30.85 -1.33
CA LYS A 200 -1.54 -32.02 -0.81
C LYS A 200 -0.91 -33.36 -1.18
N ASN A 201 -0.25 -33.43 -2.34
CA ASN A 201 0.46 -34.62 -2.81
C ASN A 201 1.64 -34.22 -3.70
N ILE A 202 2.49 -35.19 -4.08
CA ILE A 202 3.72 -34.96 -4.85
C ILE A 202 3.44 -34.47 -6.28
N TYR A 203 2.27 -34.80 -6.83
CA TYR A 203 1.86 -34.38 -8.18
C TYR A 203 1.15 -33.02 -8.19
N ALA A 204 0.82 -32.47 -7.02
CA ALA A 204 0.11 -31.22 -6.91
C ALA A 204 1.05 -30.06 -7.24
N THR A 205 0.58 -29.18 -8.11
CA THR A 205 1.27 -27.97 -8.57
C THR A 205 0.89 -26.75 -7.75
N GLN A 206 0.37 -26.94 -6.53
CA GLN A 206 -0.16 -25.87 -5.71
C GLN A 206 0.49 -25.84 -4.34
N PHE A 207 0.81 -24.64 -3.87
CA PHE A 207 1.17 -24.37 -2.47
C PHE A 207 0.20 -23.35 -1.89
N GLY A 208 0.04 -23.35 -0.57
CA GLY A 208 -0.80 -22.38 0.13
C GLY A 208 -0.01 -21.44 1.01
N ILE A 209 -0.57 -20.25 1.23
CA ILE A 209 -0.10 -19.29 2.22
C ILE A 209 -1.27 -18.91 3.12
N GLN A 210 -1.04 -18.94 4.43
CA GLN A 210 -1.93 -18.37 5.43
C GLN A 210 -1.66 -16.85 5.53
N HIS A 211 -2.47 -16.07 4.81
CA HIS A 211 -2.47 -14.62 4.88
C HIS A 211 -3.32 -14.12 6.05
N PHE A 212 -3.24 -12.82 6.35
CA PHE A 212 -4.15 -12.16 7.32
C PHE A 212 -5.64 -12.32 6.95
N ALA A 213 -5.93 -12.40 5.64
CA ALA A 213 -7.26 -12.58 5.09
C ALA A 213 -7.66 -14.06 4.92
N GLY A 214 -6.88 -15.00 5.45
CA GLY A 214 -7.13 -16.44 5.34
C GLY A 214 -6.22 -17.15 4.35
N VAL A 215 -6.52 -18.44 4.13
CA VAL A 215 -5.70 -19.32 3.29
C VAL A 215 -5.95 -19.03 1.81
N VAL A 216 -4.87 -18.82 1.06
CA VAL A 216 -4.89 -18.72 -0.41
C VAL A 216 -3.97 -19.78 -0.99
N HIS A 217 -4.46 -20.51 -1.99
CA HIS A 217 -3.68 -21.49 -2.73
C HIS A 217 -3.25 -20.91 -4.09
N TYR A 218 -1.98 -21.07 -4.43
CA TYR A 218 -1.37 -20.56 -5.64
C TYR A 218 -0.93 -21.70 -6.55
N GLU A 219 -1.31 -21.60 -7.82
CA GLU A 219 -0.95 -22.51 -8.90
C GLU A 219 0.42 -22.15 -9.47
N THR A 220 1.41 -23.04 -9.32
CA THR A 220 2.80 -22.75 -9.73
C THR A 220 3.01 -22.79 -11.24
N ARG A 221 2.10 -23.40 -12.01
CA ARG A 221 2.23 -23.48 -13.46
C ARG A 221 2.36 -22.08 -14.09
N GLY A 222 3.46 -21.83 -14.79
CA GLY A 222 3.78 -20.57 -15.44
C GLY A 222 4.35 -19.49 -14.53
N PHE A 223 4.65 -19.77 -13.25
CA PHE A 223 5.21 -18.78 -12.31
C PHE A 223 6.55 -18.22 -12.79
N LEU A 224 7.50 -19.10 -13.16
CA LEU A 224 8.84 -18.66 -13.52
C LEU A 224 8.85 -17.82 -14.79
N GLU A 225 8.04 -18.20 -15.78
CA GLU A 225 7.89 -17.44 -17.01
C GLU A 225 7.31 -16.05 -16.77
N LYS A 226 6.23 -15.97 -15.99
CA LYS A 226 5.62 -14.70 -15.59
C LYS A 226 6.60 -13.80 -14.84
N ASN A 227 7.44 -14.38 -13.98
CA ASN A 227 8.44 -13.62 -13.22
C ASN A 227 9.65 -13.17 -14.06
N ARG A 228 10.04 -13.94 -15.08
CA ARG A 228 11.15 -13.58 -16.00
C ARG A 228 10.86 -12.30 -16.77
N ASP A 229 9.59 -12.03 -17.09
CA ASP A 229 9.07 -10.79 -17.70
C ASP A 229 9.99 -10.22 -18.79
N SER A 230 10.37 -11.07 -19.75
CA SER A 230 11.34 -10.75 -20.79
C SER A 230 10.68 -10.69 -22.16
N LEU A 231 10.75 -9.53 -22.81
CA LEU A 231 10.49 -9.42 -24.24
C LEU A 231 11.67 -9.97 -25.05
N HIS A 232 11.33 -10.70 -26.12
CA HIS A 232 12.31 -11.27 -27.01
C HIS A 232 13.04 -10.19 -27.84
N THR A 233 14.32 -10.40 -28.14
CA THR A 233 15.14 -9.47 -28.95
C THR A 233 14.54 -9.21 -30.32
N ASP A 234 13.95 -10.24 -30.91
CA ASP A 234 13.48 -10.24 -32.28
C ASP A 234 12.20 -9.39 -32.39
N ILE A 235 11.40 -9.36 -31.33
CA ILE A 235 10.25 -8.44 -31.20
C ILE A 235 10.72 -6.99 -31.15
N ILE A 236 11.76 -6.70 -30.36
CA ILE A 236 12.29 -5.32 -30.24
C ILE A 236 12.81 -4.85 -31.60
N GLN A 237 13.55 -5.71 -32.32
CA GLN A 237 14.01 -5.40 -33.68
C GLN A 237 12.85 -5.22 -34.67
N LEU A 238 11.80 -6.05 -34.59
CA LEU A 238 10.60 -5.87 -35.40
C LEU A 238 9.92 -4.52 -35.13
N VAL A 239 9.83 -4.11 -33.87
CA VAL A 239 9.28 -2.80 -33.51
C VAL A 239 10.09 -1.67 -34.17
N HIS A 240 11.42 -1.82 -34.27
CA HIS A 240 12.27 -0.85 -34.97
C HIS A 240 12.07 -0.81 -36.48
N SER A 241 11.69 -1.92 -37.12
CA SER A 241 11.37 -1.91 -38.55
C SER A 241 9.98 -1.33 -38.85
N SER A 242 9.17 -1.06 -37.82
CA SER A 242 7.85 -0.45 -37.99
C SER A 242 7.90 0.92 -38.66
N LYS A 243 6.98 1.19 -39.59
CA LYS A 243 6.81 2.52 -40.20
C LYS A 243 6.12 3.52 -39.25
N ASN A 244 5.51 3.02 -38.16
CA ASN A 244 4.78 3.87 -37.22
C ASN A 244 5.74 4.58 -36.26
N LYS A 245 5.80 5.91 -36.36
CA LYS A 245 6.65 6.77 -35.53
C LYS A 245 6.34 6.67 -34.03
N PHE A 246 5.06 6.52 -33.67
CA PHE A 246 4.62 6.40 -32.28
C PHE A 246 5.11 5.11 -31.64
N ILE A 247 4.98 3.98 -32.35
CA ILE A 247 5.49 2.68 -31.89
C ILE A 247 7.02 2.73 -31.71
N LYS A 248 7.75 3.38 -32.62
CA LYS A 248 9.19 3.63 -32.46
C LYS A 248 9.53 4.48 -31.22
N GLN A 249 8.76 5.53 -30.97
CA GLN A 249 8.94 6.42 -29.82
C GLN A 249 8.75 5.68 -28.48
N ILE A 250 7.74 4.81 -28.40
CA ILE A 250 7.45 4.03 -27.19
C ILE A 250 8.59 3.05 -26.82
N PHE A 251 9.36 2.59 -27.81
CA PHE A 251 10.48 1.64 -27.63
C PHE A 251 11.87 2.29 -27.75
N GLN A 252 11.94 3.62 -27.75
CA GLN A 252 13.19 4.36 -27.99
C GLN A 252 14.25 4.12 -26.88
N ALA A 253 13.82 3.84 -25.65
CA ALA A 253 14.73 3.57 -24.52
C ALA A 253 15.46 2.21 -24.60
N ASP A 254 14.95 1.24 -25.37
CA ASP A 254 15.63 -0.06 -25.54
C ASP A 254 16.74 -0.01 -26.58
N VAL A 255 16.72 1.00 -27.47
CA VAL A 255 17.75 1.26 -28.49
C VAL A 255 19.09 1.61 -27.86
N ALA A 256 19.06 2.30 -26.71
CA ALA A 256 20.25 2.78 -26.02
C ALA A 256 21.01 1.67 -25.26
N MET A 257 20.46 0.46 -25.15
CA MET A 257 21.12 -0.66 -24.46
C MET A 257 21.50 -1.77 -25.44
N GLY A 258 22.81 -2.00 -25.56
CA GLY A 258 23.38 -3.15 -26.27
C GLY A 258 22.92 -4.50 -25.68
N ALA A 259 23.18 -5.59 -26.42
CA ALA A 259 22.74 -6.94 -26.07
C ALA A 259 23.36 -7.49 -24.77
N GLU A 260 24.52 -6.98 -24.33
CA GLU A 260 25.30 -7.54 -23.21
C GLU A 260 24.72 -7.24 -21.81
N THR A 261 23.97 -6.16 -21.61
CA THR A 261 23.41 -5.77 -20.31
C THR A 261 22.16 -6.57 -19.91
N ARG A 262 21.60 -7.40 -20.80
CA ARG A 262 20.34 -8.11 -20.57
C ARG A 262 20.44 -9.31 -19.61
N LYS A 263 21.65 -9.89 -19.43
CA LYS A 263 21.91 -11.02 -18.51
C LYS A 263 21.79 -10.65 -17.02
N ARG A 264 21.73 -9.36 -16.66
CA ARG A 264 21.63 -8.87 -15.27
C ARG A 264 20.30 -8.15 -14.97
N SER A 265 19.28 -8.37 -15.78
CA SER A 265 18.01 -7.65 -15.65
C SER A 265 17.22 -8.13 -14.42
N PRO A 266 16.64 -7.22 -13.61
CA PRO A 266 15.81 -7.60 -12.46
C PRO A 266 14.50 -8.27 -12.91
N THR A 267 14.08 -9.31 -12.19
CA THR A 267 12.80 -10.02 -12.35
C THR A 267 11.61 -9.13 -12.01
N LEU A 268 10.41 -9.58 -12.36
CA LEU A 268 9.17 -8.84 -12.08
C LEU A 268 8.92 -8.70 -10.57
N SER A 269 9.08 -9.78 -9.82
CA SER A 269 8.98 -9.77 -8.35
C SER A 269 9.98 -8.81 -7.70
N SER A 270 11.23 -8.76 -8.18
CA SER A 270 12.27 -7.87 -7.66
C SER A 270 11.91 -6.40 -7.91
N GLN A 271 11.41 -6.08 -9.10
CA GLN A 271 10.91 -4.74 -9.42
C GLN A 271 9.69 -4.37 -8.58
N PHE A 272 8.73 -5.28 -8.45
CA PHE A 272 7.52 -5.08 -7.66
C PHE A 272 7.84 -4.86 -6.18
N LYS A 273 8.69 -5.71 -5.60
CA LYS A 273 9.18 -5.57 -4.22
C LYS A 273 9.85 -4.23 -3.99
N ARG A 274 10.75 -3.82 -4.89
CA ARG A 274 11.43 -2.52 -4.79
C ARG A 274 10.43 -1.35 -4.84
N SER A 275 9.43 -1.42 -5.73
CA SER A 275 8.40 -0.38 -5.83
C SER A 275 7.54 -0.31 -4.57
N LEU A 276 7.13 -1.46 -4.04
CA LEU A 276 6.37 -1.55 -2.80
C LEU A 276 7.17 -1.00 -1.62
N GLU A 277 8.44 -1.38 -1.46
CA GLU A 277 9.32 -0.82 -0.42
C GLU A 277 9.42 0.70 -0.50
N MET A 278 9.56 1.25 -1.72
CA MET A 278 9.54 2.69 -1.91
C MET A 278 8.19 3.25 -1.46
N LEU A 279 7.06 2.63 -1.80
CA LEU A 279 5.72 3.08 -1.39
C LEU A 279 5.61 3.15 0.13
N MET A 280 5.99 2.07 0.81
CA MET A 280 5.93 2.00 2.27
C MET A 280 6.79 3.09 2.94
N ARG A 281 7.98 3.40 2.38
CA ARG A 281 8.81 4.52 2.87
C ARG A 281 8.15 5.89 2.73
N THR A 282 7.41 6.11 1.64
CA THR A 282 6.66 7.37 1.46
C THR A 282 5.50 7.45 2.44
N LEU A 283 4.79 6.34 2.68
CA LEU A 283 3.69 6.32 3.63
C LEU A 283 4.17 6.50 5.09
N SER A 284 5.34 5.97 5.46
CA SER A 284 5.87 6.05 6.82
C SER A 284 6.26 7.45 7.29
N VAL A 285 6.46 8.39 6.36
CA VAL A 285 6.76 9.79 6.69
C VAL A 285 5.53 10.71 6.62
N CYS A 286 4.36 10.15 6.30
CA CYS A 286 3.11 10.88 6.22
C CYS A 286 2.22 10.56 7.44
N GLN A 287 1.23 11.41 7.70
CA GLN A 287 0.14 11.09 8.63
C GLN A 287 -0.94 10.30 7.86
N PRO A 288 -1.16 9.01 8.17
CA PRO A 288 -2.09 8.19 7.40
C PRO A 288 -3.54 8.36 7.87
N PHE A 289 -4.45 8.37 6.90
CA PHE A 289 -5.89 8.21 7.12
C PHE A 289 -6.36 7.00 6.31
N PHE A 290 -7.16 6.13 6.93
CA PHE A 290 -7.56 4.86 6.34
C PHE A 290 -9.03 4.87 5.97
N ILE A 291 -9.33 4.48 4.73
CA ILE A 291 -10.70 4.26 4.23
C ILE A 291 -10.79 2.79 3.82
N ARG A 292 -11.72 2.04 4.41
CA ARG A 292 -11.99 0.64 4.05
C ARG A 292 -13.35 0.56 3.35
N CYS A 293 -13.32 0.25 2.07
CA CYS A 293 -14.52 0.06 1.26
C CYS A 293 -15.04 -1.38 1.42
N ILE A 294 -16.36 -1.54 1.67
CA ILE A 294 -17.01 -2.84 1.78
C ILE A 294 -18.01 -2.99 0.64
N LYS A 295 -17.90 -4.09 -0.10
CA LYS A 295 -18.82 -4.44 -1.19
C LYS A 295 -20.09 -5.07 -0.61
N PRO A 296 -21.29 -4.51 -0.85
CA PRO A 296 -22.51 -5.02 -0.25
C PRO A 296 -23.04 -6.30 -0.91
N ASN A 297 -22.74 -6.53 -2.19
CA ASN A 297 -23.11 -7.74 -2.93
C ASN A 297 -22.26 -7.90 -4.20
N GLU A 298 -22.13 -9.14 -4.69
CA GLU A 298 -21.41 -9.46 -5.94
C GLU A 298 -22.14 -8.98 -7.22
N LEU A 299 -23.46 -8.84 -7.15
CA LEU A 299 -24.31 -8.51 -8.29
C LEU A 299 -24.28 -7.02 -8.68
N LYS A 300 -23.56 -6.18 -7.93
CA LYS A 300 -23.49 -4.72 -8.10
C LYS A 300 -24.88 -4.05 -8.09
N LYS A 301 -25.84 -4.62 -7.36
CA LYS A 301 -27.21 -4.08 -7.25
C LYS A 301 -27.33 -3.14 -6.05
N PRO A 302 -28.01 -1.99 -6.18
CA PRO A 302 -28.34 -1.17 -5.01
C PRO A 302 -29.31 -1.93 -4.08
N LEU A 303 -29.30 -1.59 -2.80
CA LEU A 303 -30.22 -2.12 -1.76
C LEU A 303 -30.18 -3.65 -1.54
N LEU A 304 -29.22 -4.36 -2.14
CA LEU A 304 -28.99 -5.77 -1.88
C LEU A 304 -27.79 -5.93 -0.94
N PHE A 305 -27.99 -6.62 0.18
CA PHE A 305 -26.97 -6.81 1.21
C PHE A 305 -26.70 -8.29 1.46
N ASP A 306 -25.55 -8.76 1.00
CA ASP A 306 -25.04 -10.09 1.30
C ASP A 306 -24.28 -10.04 2.63
N ARG A 307 -24.93 -10.55 3.68
CA ARG A 307 -24.40 -10.55 5.04
C ARG A 307 -23.11 -11.36 5.15
N GLU A 308 -23.01 -12.52 4.50
CA GLU A 308 -21.84 -13.37 4.59
C GLU A 308 -20.64 -12.74 3.91
N LEU A 309 -20.85 -12.15 2.72
CA LEU A 309 -19.82 -11.42 1.99
C LEU A 309 -19.30 -10.23 2.80
N CYS A 310 -20.18 -9.44 3.40
CA CYS A 310 -19.79 -8.31 4.25
C CYS A 310 -19.03 -8.77 5.49
N ILE A 311 -19.48 -9.84 6.17
CA ILE A 311 -18.78 -10.39 7.34
C ILE A 311 -17.38 -10.89 6.96
N ARG A 312 -17.23 -11.59 5.82
CA ARG A 312 -15.91 -12.03 5.33
C ARG A 312 -14.98 -10.84 5.10
N GLN A 313 -15.45 -9.78 4.43
CA GLN A 313 -14.66 -8.57 4.19
C GLN A 313 -14.27 -7.86 5.50
N LEU A 314 -15.16 -7.79 6.49
CA LEU A 314 -14.86 -7.19 7.79
C LEU A 314 -13.81 -7.99 8.58
N ARG A 315 -13.86 -9.32 8.51
CA ARG A 315 -12.86 -10.21 9.13
C ARG A 315 -11.50 -10.06 8.46
N TYR A 316 -11.46 -10.15 7.13
CA TYR A 316 -10.21 -10.10 6.38
C TYR A 316 -9.61 -8.71 6.28
N SER A 317 -10.35 -7.63 6.53
CA SER A 317 -9.77 -6.27 6.62
C SER A 317 -9.17 -5.93 7.99
N GLY A 318 -9.32 -6.82 8.99
CA GLY A 318 -8.87 -6.58 10.37
C GLY A 318 -9.66 -5.48 11.10
N MET A 319 -10.85 -5.12 10.58
CA MET A 319 -11.65 -4.01 11.13
C MET A 319 -12.25 -4.33 12.50
N MET A 320 -12.53 -5.61 12.79
CA MET A 320 -13.10 -6.02 14.07
C MET A 320 -12.13 -5.76 15.23
N GLU A 321 -10.86 -6.09 15.03
CA GLU A 321 -9.77 -5.86 16.00
C GLU A 321 -9.54 -4.36 16.19
N THR A 322 -9.57 -3.58 15.11
CA THR A 322 -9.47 -2.11 15.18
C THR A 322 -10.58 -1.50 16.03
N ILE A 323 -11.83 -1.92 15.84
CA ILE A 323 -12.96 -1.41 16.61
C ILE A 323 -12.80 -1.77 18.10
N ARG A 324 -12.39 -3.00 18.40
CA ARG A 324 -12.17 -3.45 19.79
C ARG A 324 -11.11 -2.59 20.49
N ILE A 325 -9.99 -2.33 19.82
CA ILE A 325 -8.88 -1.55 20.39
C ILE A 325 -9.27 -0.08 20.54
N ARG A 326 -9.83 0.55 19.51
CA ARG A 326 -10.30 1.95 19.59
C ARG A 326 -11.34 2.16 20.68
N ARG A 327 -12.24 1.19 20.90
CA ARG A 327 -13.24 1.24 21.97
C ARG A 327 -12.61 1.10 23.36
N ALA A 328 -11.62 0.23 23.52
CA ALA A 328 -10.96 -0.01 24.80
C ALA A 328 -9.90 1.06 25.14
N GLY A 329 -9.23 1.63 24.15
CA GLY A 329 -8.23 2.70 24.27
C GLY A 329 -8.83 4.11 24.26
N TYR A 330 -7.98 5.12 24.13
CA TYR A 330 -8.32 6.54 24.17
C TYR A 330 -7.98 7.20 22.81
N PRO A 331 -8.88 7.10 21.81
CA PRO A 331 -8.59 7.53 20.44
C PRO A 331 -8.39 9.03 20.30
N ILE A 332 -8.90 9.83 21.25
CA ILE A 332 -8.79 11.28 21.25
C ILE A 332 -7.70 11.70 22.22
N ARG A 333 -6.76 12.53 21.73
CA ARG A 333 -5.64 13.02 22.52
C ARG A 333 -5.26 14.44 22.13
N TYR A 334 -4.93 15.24 23.13
CA TYR A 334 -4.48 16.62 22.96
C TYR A 334 -3.26 16.85 23.83
N THR A 335 -2.29 17.64 23.35
CA THR A 335 -1.31 18.22 24.27
C THR A 335 -2.02 19.16 25.24
N PHE A 336 -1.45 19.38 26.43
CA PHE A 336 -2.11 20.26 27.41
C PHE A 336 -2.35 21.68 26.88
N GLY A 337 -1.42 22.21 26.08
CA GLY A 337 -1.57 23.52 25.46
C GLY A 337 -2.73 23.57 24.46
N GLU A 338 -2.79 22.61 23.54
CA GLU A 338 -3.89 22.51 22.56
C GLU A 338 -5.24 22.34 23.24
N PHE A 339 -5.31 21.49 24.28
CA PHE A 339 -6.54 21.24 25.01
C PHE A 339 -7.07 22.51 25.69
N VAL A 340 -6.19 23.22 26.41
CA VAL A 340 -6.55 24.48 27.08
C VAL A 340 -7.00 25.51 26.06
N ASP A 341 -6.25 25.75 25.00
CA ASP A 341 -6.64 26.75 24.01
C ASP A 341 -7.94 26.40 23.28
N ARG A 342 -8.20 25.12 23.05
CA ARG A 342 -9.42 24.63 22.41
C ARG A 342 -10.65 24.75 23.31
N TYR A 343 -10.53 24.35 24.58
CA TYR A 343 -11.67 24.17 25.49
C TYR A 343 -11.80 25.22 26.60
N ARG A 344 -10.88 26.19 26.71
CA ARG A 344 -10.99 27.28 27.71
C ARG A 344 -12.30 28.07 27.63
N VAL A 345 -12.95 28.11 26.47
CA VAL A 345 -14.27 28.78 26.30
C VAL A 345 -15.33 28.18 27.22
N LEU A 346 -15.18 26.92 27.62
CA LEU A 346 -16.08 26.21 28.51
C LEU A 346 -15.91 26.63 29.98
N MET A 347 -14.82 27.31 30.35
CA MET A 347 -14.52 27.65 31.74
C MET A 347 -14.16 29.14 31.87
N PRO A 348 -15.07 29.98 32.39
CA PRO A 348 -14.79 31.38 32.68
C PRO A 348 -13.56 31.52 33.58
N GLY A 349 -12.65 32.43 33.22
CA GLY A 349 -11.42 32.71 33.98
C GLY A 349 -10.20 31.90 33.57
N VAL A 350 -10.34 30.88 32.71
CA VAL A 350 -9.18 30.19 32.12
C VAL A 350 -8.53 31.07 31.05
N LYS A 351 -7.27 31.41 31.28
CA LYS A 351 -6.44 32.20 30.36
C LYS A 351 -5.98 31.33 29.17
N PRO A 352 -5.54 31.95 28.05
CA PRO A 352 -4.84 31.24 26.98
C PRO A 352 -3.68 30.40 27.50
N ALA A 353 -3.36 29.30 26.81
CA ALA A 353 -2.35 28.33 27.24
C ALA A 353 -0.98 28.98 27.53
N HIS A 354 -0.53 29.90 26.67
CA HIS A 354 0.74 30.62 26.84
C HIS A 354 0.79 31.56 28.07
N LYS A 355 -0.34 31.86 28.72
CA LYS A 355 -0.43 32.70 29.94
C LYS A 355 -0.74 31.88 31.19
N GLN A 356 -0.72 30.57 31.06
CA GLN A 356 -1.05 29.65 32.13
C GLN A 356 0.23 29.03 32.70
N GLU A 357 0.34 29.01 34.02
CA GLU A 357 1.48 28.40 34.72
C GLU A 357 1.34 26.87 34.79
N ASP A 358 0.15 26.36 35.12
CA ASP A 358 -0.13 24.93 35.24
C ASP A 358 -1.15 24.46 34.19
N LEU A 359 -0.66 24.10 33.00
CA LEU A 359 -1.49 23.58 31.91
C LEU A 359 -2.14 22.24 32.27
N ARG A 360 -1.40 21.35 32.94
CA ARG A 360 -1.87 20.00 33.30
C ARG A 360 -3.03 20.08 34.28
N GLY A 361 -2.88 20.84 35.37
CA GLY A 361 -3.94 21.00 36.35
C GLY A 361 -5.16 21.76 35.81
N THR A 362 -4.98 22.67 34.85
CA THR A 362 -6.14 23.30 34.20
C THR A 362 -6.87 22.37 33.24
N CYS A 363 -6.17 21.52 32.48
CA CYS A 363 -6.82 20.45 31.72
C CYS A 363 -7.66 19.57 32.65
N GLN A 364 -7.10 19.17 33.79
CA GLN A 364 -7.78 18.38 34.81
C GLN A 364 -9.02 19.11 35.38
N LYS A 365 -8.93 20.41 35.66
CA LYS A 365 -10.06 21.21 36.14
C LYS A 365 -11.20 21.30 35.11
N ILE A 366 -10.87 21.53 33.83
CA ILE A 366 -11.87 21.60 32.76
C ILE A 366 -12.61 20.26 32.66
N VAL A 367 -11.87 19.16 32.60
CA VAL A 367 -12.45 17.82 32.47
C VAL A 367 -13.25 17.42 33.70
N LEU A 368 -12.75 17.67 34.92
CA LEU A 368 -13.51 17.40 36.14
C LEU A 368 -14.81 18.22 36.23
N ALA A 369 -14.79 19.46 35.72
CA ALA A 369 -15.97 20.33 35.75
C ALA A 369 -17.04 19.93 34.72
N ARG A 370 -16.63 19.35 33.57
CA ARG A 370 -17.54 19.04 32.44
C ARG A 370 -17.89 17.56 32.30
N LEU A 371 -16.92 16.68 32.54
CA LEU A 371 -17.05 15.23 32.42
C LEU A 371 -17.15 14.55 33.80
N GLY A 372 -16.63 15.18 34.85
CA GLY A 372 -16.69 14.61 36.20
C GLY A 372 -15.56 13.61 36.50
N LYS A 373 -15.59 13.03 37.71
CA LYS A 373 -14.46 12.28 38.29
C LYS A 373 -14.44 10.78 37.98
N HIS A 374 -15.57 10.22 37.55
CA HIS A 374 -15.76 8.78 37.32
C HIS A 374 -15.81 8.39 35.85
N ASP A 375 -15.49 9.32 34.96
CA ASP A 375 -15.50 9.09 33.53
C ASP A 375 -14.17 8.50 33.05
N ASP A 376 -14.24 7.59 32.07
CA ASP A 376 -13.11 6.89 31.45
C ASP A 376 -12.22 7.85 30.64
N TRP A 377 -11.55 8.80 31.30
CA TRP A 377 -10.53 9.68 30.75
C TRP A 377 -9.24 9.57 31.56
N GLN A 378 -8.10 9.86 30.92
CA GLN A 378 -6.80 9.79 31.58
C GLN A 378 -5.91 10.99 31.25
N ILE A 379 -5.03 11.34 32.18
CA ILE A 379 -4.03 12.39 32.02
C ILE A 379 -2.66 11.74 32.08
N GLY A 380 -1.92 11.83 30.98
CA GLY A 380 -0.55 11.35 30.89
C GLY A 380 0.47 12.37 31.41
N LYS A 381 1.69 12.25 30.89
CA LYS A 381 2.83 13.12 31.19
C LYS A 381 2.75 14.43 30.42
N THR A 382 2.37 14.39 29.15
CA THR A 382 2.35 15.56 28.24
C THR A 382 0.99 15.80 27.59
N LYS A 383 0.10 14.81 27.63
CA LYS A 383 -1.19 14.82 26.93
C LYS A 383 -2.35 14.40 27.83
N ILE A 384 -3.55 14.82 27.43
CA ILE A 384 -4.81 14.31 27.95
C ILE A 384 -5.44 13.34 26.94
N PHE A 385 -6.03 12.27 27.45
CA PHE A 385 -6.55 11.13 26.70
C PHE A 385 -8.04 10.95 26.98
N LEU A 386 -8.84 10.97 25.93
CA LEU A 386 -10.30 10.98 25.97
C LEU A 386 -10.89 9.87 25.10
N LYS A 387 -12.12 9.50 25.41
CA LYS A 387 -12.97 8.62 24.60
C LYS A 387 -13.80 9.45 23.63
N ASP A 388 -14.33 8.81 22.59
CA ASP A 388 -15.14 9.50 21.56
C ASP A 388 -16.36 10.23 22.17
N HIS A 389 -17.01 9.66 23.19
CA HIS A 389 -18.17 10.29 23.83
C HIS A 389 -17.78 11.52 24.66
N HIS A 390 -16.61 11.51 25.31
CA HIS A 390 -16.08 12.67 26.03
C HIS A 390 -15.77 13.83 25.08
N ASP A 391 -15.10 13.56 23.96
CA ASP A 391 -14.78 14.59 22.96
C ASP A 391 -16.06 15.13 22.30
N MET A 392 -17.01 14.26 21.96
CA MET A 392 -18.31 14.67 21.45
C MET A 392 -19.06 15.60 22.40
N GLN A 393 -19.09 15.29 23.71
CA GLN A 393 -19.73 16.16 24.70
C GLN A 393 -19.03 17.52 24.77
N LEU A 394 -17.69 17.53 24.87
CA LEU A 394 -16.91 18.77 24.95
C LEU A 394 -17.07 19.63 23.69
N GLU A 395 -17.13 19.03 22.50
CA GLU A 395 -17.34 19.76 21.24
C GLU A 395 -18.75 20.35 21.13
N ILE A 396 -19.79 19.63 21.55
CA ILE A 396 -21.17 20.17 21.56
C ILE A 396 -21.27 21.38 22.50
N GLU A 397 -20.73 21.27 23.72
CA GLU A 397 -20.70 22.38 24.66
C GLU A 397 -19.87 23.56 24.13
N ARG A 398 -18.76 23.25 23.44
CA ARG A 398 -17.84 24.26 22.88
C ARG A 398 -18.50 25.01 21.74
N ASP A 399 -19.15 24.32 20.82
CA ASP A 399 -19.86 24.94 19.70
C ASP A 399 -21.01 25.82 20.19
N THR A 400 -21.73 25.38 21.23
CA THR A 400 -22.75 26.20 21.90
C THR A 400 -22.14 27.47 22.50
N GLY A 401 -21.08 27.33 23.30
CA GLY A 401 -20.40 28.47 23.93
C GLY A 401 -19.79 29.45 22.93
N ILE A 402 -19.23 28.96 21.81
CA ILE A 402 -18.71 29.80 20.73
C ILE A 402 -19.86 30.54 20.04
N THR A 403 -20.96 29.86 19.74
CA THR A 403 -22.13 30.44 19.07
C THR A 403 -22.68 31.63 19.86
N ASP A 404 -22.81 31.51 21.19
CA ASP A 404 -23.26 32.60 22.05
C ASP A 404 -22.34 33.84 21.97
N LYS A 405 -21.01 33.62 21.95
CA LYS A 405 -20.04 34.71 21.81
C LYS A 405 -20.05 35.32 20.42
N VAL A 406 -20.22 34.51 19.37
CA VAL A 406 -20.35 34.99 17.99
C VAL A 406 -21.60 35.85 17.85
N ILE A 407 -22.75 35.43 18.39
CA ILE A 407 -24.00 36.21 18.36
C ILE A 407 -23.80 37.55 19.09
N LEU A 408 -23.12 37.56 20.23
CA LEU A 408 -22.82 38.79 20.95
C LEU A 408 -21.97 39.77 20.12
N ILE A 409 -20.91 39.26 19.47
CA ILE A 409 -20.05 40.06 18.59
C ILE A 409 -20.85 40.57 17.39
N GLN A 410 -21.62 39.69 16.72
CA GLN A 410 -22.45 40.05 15.58
C GLN A 410 -23.48 41.13 15.94
N LYS A 411 -24.13 41.02 17.10
CA LYS A 411 -25.07 42.03 17.62
C LYS A 411 -24.38 43.38 17.81
N ALA A 412 -23.21 43.40 18.43
CA ALA A 412 -22.47 44.63 18.68
C ALA A 412 -21.98 45.29 17.38
N VAL A 413 -21.45 44.49 16.45
CA VAL A 413 -20.97 44.97 15.14
C VAL A 413 -22.13 45.48 14.29
N ARG A 414 -23.25 44.76 14.21
CA ARG A 414 -24.44 45.24 13.47
C ARG A 414 -24.97 46.54 14.06
N GLY A 415 -25.06 46.63 15.38
CA GLY A 415 -25.47 47.87 16.06
C GLY A 415 -24.48 49.04 15.89
N LEU A 416 -23.21 48.77 15.58
CA LEU A 416 -22.23 49.80 15.21
C LEU A 416 -22.39 50.22 13.73
N ILE A 417 -22.72 49.28 12.84
CA ILE A 417 -22.92 49.55 11.41
C ILE A 417 -24.20 50.36 11.18
N ASP A 418 -25.26 50.09 11.96
CA ASP A 418 -26.55 50.79 11.86
C ASP A 418 -26.55 52.15 12.59
N ARG A 419 -25.50 52.48 13.35
CA ARG A 419 -25.26 53.79 13.97
C ARG A 419 -24.39 54.65 13.08
#